data_AF-A0A521WNX7-F1
#
_entry.id   AF-A0A521WNX7-F1
#
_cell.length_a   1.000
_cell.length_b   1.000
_cell.length_c   1.000
_cell.angle_alpha   90.00
_cell.angle_beta   90.00
_cell.angle_gamma   90.00
#
_symmetry.space_group_name_H-M   'P 1'
#
loop_
_entity.id
_entity.type
_entity.pdbx_description
1 polymer ?
#
loop_
_entity_poly.entity_id
_entity_poly.type
_entity_poly.pdbx_seq_one_letter_code
_entity_poly.pdbx_strand_id
1 'polypeptide(L)'
;MFSTLIQKELKSILLSPKFTATFAVCSLLMLLSTYIGIREYQSSVKQFETAQQLVQQELRQRTDWMGLSSRIYRKPDPMQIFVTGVANDIGRWSSIDNFNQVKLRHSNYSDDPIFAIFRFLDFTFIVQIVLSLLALLFTYDAINGERESGTLKLVFSNAIPRVHYTTAKFIGSWLGLVIPLLLPVALCALLLLLYDV
;
A
#
# COMPACT_ATOMS: atom_id res chain seq x y z
N MET A 1 -32.59 -7.03 15.56
CA MET A 1 -32.44 -8.15 14.60
C MET A 1 -31.32 -7.92 13.59
N PHE A 2 -31.25 -6.75 12.95
CA PHE A 2 -30.18 -6.46 11.97
C PHE A 2 -28.78 -6.41 12.62
N SER A 3 -28.62 -5.62 13.69
CA SER A 3 -27.35 -5.52 14.44
C SER A 3 -26.88 -6.86 15.03
N THR A 4 -27.81 -7.68 15.53
CA THR A 4 -27.49 -9.02 16.05
C THR A 4 -26.98 -9.95 14.96
N LEU A 5 -27.47 -9.81 13.72
CA LEU A 5 -26.97 -10.59 12.59
C LEU A 5 -25.54 -10.17 12.24
N ILE A 6 -25.27 -8.86 12.21
CA ILE A 6 -23.92 -8.31 11.98
C ILE A 6 -22.94 -8.77 13.07
N GLN A 7 -23.32 -8.69 14.35
CA GLN A 7 -22.47 -9.14 15.45
C GLN A 7 -22.14 -10.63 15.38
N LYS A 8 -23.11 -11.44 14.95
CA LYS A 8 -22.90 -12.87 14.73
C LYS A 8 -21.92 -13.13 13.59
N GLU A 9 -22.04 -12.43 12.47
CA GLU A 9 -21.06 -12.52 11.37
C GLU A 9 -19.66 -12.09 11.82
N LEU A 10 -19.57 -10.96 12.52
CA LEU A 10 -18.30 -10.42 12.99
C LEU A 10 -17.59 -11.39 13.94
N LYS A 11 -18.31 -11.97 14.90
CA LYS A 11 -17.77 -13.01 15.80
C LYS A 11 -17.35 -14.26 15.03
N SER A 12 -18.14 -14.70 14.06
CA SER A 12 -17.82 -15.87 13.24
C SER A 12 -16.52 -15.69 12.45
N ILE A 13 -16.28 -14.49 11.92
CA ILE A 13 -15.06 -14.17 11.18
C ILE A 13 -13.88 -14.04 12.15
N LEU A 14 -14.02 -13.23 13.22
CA LEU A 14 -12.92 -12.94 14.16
C LEU A 14 -12.45 -14.17 14.96
N LEU A 15 -13.36 -15.10 15.29
CA LEU A 15 -13.03 -16.33 16.03
C LEU A 15 -12.52 -17.46 15.12
N SER A 16 -12.51 -17.24 13.80
CA SER A 16 -12.03 -18.26 12.87
C SER A 16 -10.50 -18.39 12.95
N PRO A 17 -9.93 -19.60 13.02
CA PRO A 17 -8.48 -19.77 12.99
C PRO A 17 -7.85 -19.27 11.68
N LYS A 18 -8.62 -19.32 10.58
CA LYS A 18 -8.21 -18.77 9.27
C LYS A 18 -7.99 -17.26 9.35
N PHE A 19 -8.80 -16.57 10.15
CA PHE A 19 -8.68 -15.13 10.34
C PHE A 19 -7.37 -14.75 11.01
N THR A 20 -6.96 -15.45 12.08
CA THR A 20 -5.68 -15.20 12.73
C THR A 20 -4.49 -15.36 11.77
N ALA A 21 -4.48 -16.43 10.98
CA ALA A 21 -3.39 -16.69 10.02
C ALA A 21 -3.31 -15.61 8.93
N THR A 22 -4.44 -15.29 8.31
CA THR A 22 -4.50 -14.30 7.24
C THR A 22 -4.20 -12.89 7.74
N PHE A 23 -4.69 -12.53 8.92
CA PHE A 23 -4.37 -11.27 9.59
C PHE A 23 -2.89 -11.16 9.91
N ALA A 24 -2.27 -12.22 10.45
CA ALA A 24 -0.83 -12.24 10.75
C ALA A 24 0.01 -12.05 9.48
N VAL A 25 -0.33 -12.74 8.39
CA VAL A 25 0.36 -12.61 7.10
C VAL A 25 0.21 -11.20 6.53
N CYS A 26 -1.01 -10.65 6.51
CA CYS A 26 -1.24 -9.28 6.04
C CYS A 26 -0.49 -8.25 6.88
N SER A 27 -0.55 -8.38 8.21
CA SER A 27 0.16 -7.50 9.13
C SER A 27 1.67 -7.53 8.89
N LEU A 28 2.25 -8.73 8.77
CA LEU A 28 3.66 -8.91 8.47
C LEU A 28 4.05 -8.29 7.13
N LEU A 29 3.26 -8.51 6.08
CA LEU A 29 3.50 -7.94 4.75
C LEU A 29 3.44 -6.41 4.77
N MET A 30 2.45 -5.81 5.45
CA MET A 30 2.33 -4.35 5.54
C MET A 30 3.49 -3.73 6.32
N LEU A 31 3.90 -4.34 7.43
CA LEU A 31 5.03 -3.86 8.22
C LEU A 31 6.35 -3.96 7.44
N LEU A 32 6.59 -5.09 6.78
CA LEU A 32 7.79 -5.30 5.98
C LEU A 32 7.82 -4.34 4.78
N SER A 33 6.68 -4.14 4.12
CA SER A 33 6.50 -3.15 3.05
C SER A 33 6.84 -1.74 3.52
N THR A 34 6.26 -1.30 4.64
CA THR A 34 6.53 0.03 5.22
C THR A 34 8.00 0.19 5.61
N TYR A 35 8.60 -0.84 6.22
CA TYR A 35 10.02 -0.81 6.59
C TYR A 35 10.93 -0.65 5.37
N ILE A 36 10.67 -1.37 4.28
CA ILE A 36 11.40 -1.21 3.01
C ILE A 36 11.17 0.21 2.46
N GLY A 37 9.93 0.69 2.46
CA GLY A 37 9.58 2.04 1.99
C GLY A 37 10.33 3.15 2.74
N ILE A 38 10.47 3.05 4.06
CA ILE A 38 11.24 3.99 4.88
C ILE A 38 12.71 3.99 4.46
N ARG A 39 13.31 2.80 4.30
CA ARG A 39 14.73 2.67 3.90
C ARG A 39 14.96 3.29 2.52
N GLU A 40 14.05 3.03 1.58
CA GLU A 40 14.12 3.56 0.22
C GLU A 40 13.97 5.08 0.21
N TYR A 41 13.03 5.62 1.00
CA TYR A 41 12.83 7.06 1.14
C TYR A 41 14.07 7.75 1.73
N GLN A 42 14.63 7.23 2.82
CA GLN A 42 15.86 7.76 3.42
C GLN A 42 17.05 7.70 2.45
N SER A 43 17.18 6.63 1.67
CA SER A 43 18.18 6.51 0.61
C SER A 43 17.98 7.59 -0.46
N SER A 44 16.74 7.78 -0.91
CA SER A 44 16.37 8.79 -1.91
C SER A 44 16.64 10.22 -1.44
N VAL A 45 16.37 10.54 -0.17
CA VAL A 45 16.69 11.86 0.42
C VAL A 45 18.19 12.11 0.43
N LYS A 46 18.99 11.14 0.87
CA LYS A 46 20.47 11.27 0.87
C LYS A 46 21.04 11.46 -0.54
N GLN A 47 20.51 10.72 -1.51
CA GLN A 47 20.90 10.87 -2.92
C GLN A 47 20.54 12.26 -3.44
N PHE A 48 19.35 12.77 -3.12
CA PHE A 48 18.92 14.11 -3.50
C PHE A 48 19.83 15.20 -2.90
N GLU A 49 20.14 15.13 -1.61
CA GLU A 49 21.02 16.10 -0.93
C GLU A 49 22.44 16.10 -1.52
N THR A 50 23.00 14.91 -1.71
CA THR A 50 24.36 14.75 -2.30
C THR A 50 24.39 15.31 -3.71
N ALA A 51 23.38 15.00 -4.53
CA ALA A 51 23.28 15.48 -5.89
C ALA A 51 23.14 17.01 -5.95
N GLN A 52 22.36 17.60 -5.05
CA GLN A 52 22.21 19.05 -4.97
C GLN A 52 23.53 19.74 -4.58
N GLN A 53 24.29 19.18 -3.65
CA GLN A 53 25.61 19.70 -3.27
C GLN A 53 26.61 19.64 -4.43
N LEU A 54 26.64 18.54 -5.19
CA LEU A 54 27.49 18.40 -6.36
C LEU A 54 27.15 19.42 -7.44
N VAL A 55 25.86 19.62 -7.74
CA VAL A 55 25.41 20.64 -8.70
C VAL A 55 25.83 22.05 -8.23
N GLN A 56 25.69 22.36 -6.94
CA GLN A 56 26.14 23.66 -6.41
C GLN A 56 27.66 23.85 -6.51
N GLN A 57 28.45 22.80 -6.28
CA GLN A 57 29.91 22.86 -6.44
C GLN A 57 30.30 23.07 -7.91
N GLU A 58 29.69 22.34 -8.84
CA GLU A 58 29.91 22.51 -10.28
C GLU A 58 29.57 23.93 -10.74
N LEU A 59 28.45 24.50 -10.25
CA LEU A 59 28.05 25.88 -10.55
C LEU A 59 29.03 26.92 -9.99
N ARG A 60 29.65 26.68 -8.82
CA ARG A 60 30.64 27.60 -8.23
C ARG A 60 31.99 27.57 -8.94
N GLN A 61 32.36 26.44 -9.52
CA GLN A 61 33.64 26.27 -10.21
C GLN A 61 33.59 26.75 -11.67
N ARG A 62 32.41 26.81 -12.28
CA ARG A 62 32.24 27.28 -13.66
C ARG A 62 32.17 28.80 -13.72
N THR A 63 33.15 29.41 -14.37
CA THR A 63 33.23 30.85 -14.64
C THR A 63 32.65 31.23 -16.01
N ASP A 64 32.27 30.24 -16.82
CA ASP A 64 31.89 30.42 -18.22
C ASP A 64 30.37 30.28 -18.42
N TRP A 65 29.75 31.33 -18.99
CA TRP A 65 28.29 31.44 -19.12
C TRP A 65 27.72 30.61 -20.28
N MET A 66 28.55 30.30 -21.28
CA MET A 66 28.11 29.74 -22.56
C MET A 66 27.84 28.22 -22.51
N GLY A 67 28.23 27.54 -21.43
CA GLY A 67 28.06 26.10 -21.21
C GLY A 67 27.34 25.75 -19.89
N LEU A 68 26.51 26.66 -19.38
CA LEU A 68 25.86 26.54 -18.08
C LEU A 68 24.61 25.65 -18.20
N SER A 69 24.81 24.33 -18.25
CA SER A 69 23.71 23.36 -18.09
C SER A 69 23.55 23.01 -16.61
N SER A 70 22.38 23.31 -16.06
CA SER A 70 22.08 23.04 -14.65
C SER A 70 21.19 21.81 -14.54
N ARG A 71 21.57 20.85 -13.71
CA ARG A 71 20.73 19.67 -13.41
C ARG A 71 19.85 20.00 -12.21
N ILE A 72 18.54 19.88 -12.37
CA ILE A 72 17.58 20.01 -11.28
C ILE A 72 17.04 18.63 -10.92
N TYR A 73 17.18 18.27 -9.65
CA TYR A 73 16.66 17.02 -9.10
C TYR A 73 15.26 17.23 -8.54
N ARG A 74 14.41 16.21 -8.65
CA ARG A 74 13.08 16.19 -8.05
C ARG A 74 13.18 15.83 -6.57
N LYS A 75 12.46 16.55 -5.71
CA LYS A 75 12.37 16.21 -4.28
C LYS A 75 11.64 14.86 -4.09
N PRO A 76 12.16 13.95 -3.25
CA PRO A 76 11.45 12.73 -2.87
C PRO A 76 10.13 13.03 -2.15
N ASP A 77 9.10 12.23 -2.40
CA ASP A 77 7.77 12.38 -1.78
C ASP A 77 7.65 11.42 -0.58
N PRO A 78 7.32 11.90 0.64
CA PRO A 78 7.10 11.03 1.80
C PRO A 78 6.04 9.95 1.58
N MET A 79 5.04 10.19 0.72
CA MET A 79 4.00 9.20 0.43
C MET A 79 4.53 7.96 -0.31
N GLN A 80 5.73 8.06 -0.91
CA GLN A 80 6.41 6.95 -1.59
C GLN A 80 6.70 5.77 -0.65
N ILE A 81 6.73 6.01 0.67
CA ILE A 81 6.93 4.97 1.69
C ILE A 81 5.80 3.93 1.67
N PHE A 82 4.56 4.38 1.44
CA PHE A 82 3.40 3.49 1.40
C PHE A 82 3.07 3.04 -0.01
N VAL A 83 3.08 3.99 -0.95
CA VAL A 83 2.67 3.78 -2.33
C VAL A 83 3.67 4.46 -3.24
N THR A 84 4.43 3.63 -3.96
CA THR A 84 5.47 4.12 -4.86
C THR A 84 4.88 4.83 -6.08
N GLY A 85 3.70 4.40 -6.53
CA GLY A 85 2.98 5.00 -7.66
C GLY A 85 3.86 5.12 -8.90
N VAL A 86 3.88 6.32 -9.49
CA VAL A 86 4.71 6.67 -10.67
C VAL A 86 6.11 7.19 -10.29
N ALA A 87 6.46 7.25 -9.00
CA ALA A 87 7.71 7.85 -8.56
C ALA A 87 8.93 7.12 -9.13
N ASN A 88 8.83 5.79 -9.32
CA ASN A 88 9.89 4.97 -9.92
C ASN A 88 9.90 4.97 -11.44
N ASP A 89 8.78 5.30 -12.08
CA ASP A 89 8.66 5.36 -13.55
C ASP A 89 9.19 6.69 -14.09
N ILE A 90 9.08 7.75 -13.29
CA ILE A 90 9.47 9.11 -13.66
C ILE A 90 10.97 9.32 -13.39
N GLY A 91 11.65 10.04 -14.29
CA GLY A 91 13.07 10.38 -14.12
C GLY A 91 13.36 11.23 -12.88
N ARG A 92 14.51 11.00 -12.24
CA ARG A 92 14.92 11.67 -10.99
C ARG A 92 15.42 13.10 -11.18
N TRP A 93 15.96 13.43 -12.37
CA TRP A 93 16.49 14.75 -12.65
C TRP A 93 16.20 15.21 -14.07
N SER A 94 16.27 16.53 -14.29
CA SER A 94 16.19 17.14 -15.60
C SER A 94 17.37 18.08 -15.83
N SER A 95 17.98 17.97 -17.01
CA SER A 95 18.95 18.96 -17.46
C SER A 95 18.21 20.17 -18.00
N ILE A 96 18.47 21.34 -17.44
CA ILE A 96 18.07 22.61 -18.05
C ILE A 96 19.25 23.06 -18.91
N ASP A 97 19.00 23.17 -20.20
CA ASP A 97 19.91 23.66 -21.22
C ASP A 97 19.10 24.50 -22.20
N ASN A 98 19.70 25.52 -22.81
CA ASN A 98 19.04 26.39 -23.77
C ASN A 98 18.65 25.64 -25.06
N PHE A 99 19.29 24.50 -25.35
CA PHE A 99 19.11 23.76 -26.59
C PHE A 99 18.15 22.57 -26.48
N ASN A 100 17.86 22.09 -25.26
CA ASN A 100 17.05 20.89 -25.05
C ASN A 100 15.82 21.17 -24.19
N GLN A 101 14.70 20.51 -24.54
CA GLN A 101 13.49 20.56 -23.73
C GLN A 101 13.69 19.88 -22.37
N VAL A 102 13.13 20.48 -21.32
CA VAL A 102 13.10 19.94 -19.96
C VAL A 102 12.34 18.61 -19.97
N LYS A 103 13.08 17.51 -19.87
CA LYS A 103 12.53 16.16 -19.72
C LYS A 103 13.19 15.48 -18.53
N LEU A 104 12.39 14.76 -17.75
CA LEU A 104 12.88 13.97 -16.63
C LEU A 104 13.59 12.73 -17.18
N ARG A 105 14.81 12.48 -16.73
CA ARG A 105 15.69 11.37 -17.15
C ARG A 105 16.16 10.57 -15.94
N HIS A 106 16.63 9.35 -16.17
CA HIS A 106 17.12 8.42 -15.14
C HIS A 106 16.08 8.09 -14.08
N SER A 107 15.10 7.27 -14.44
CA SER A 107 14.15 6.71 -13.49
C SER A 107 14.79 5.52 -12.77
N ASN A 108 14.32 5.19 -11.57
CA ASN A 108 14.85 4.04 -10.83
C ASN A 108 14.72 2.74 -11.64
N TYR A 109 13.65 2.61 -12.43
CA TYR A 109 13.45 1.45 -13.32
C TYR A 109 14.31 1.46 -14.59
N SER A 110 14.74 2.62 -15.09
CA SER A 110 15.69 2.67 -16.21
C SER A 110 17.11 2.33 -15.77
N ASP A 111 17.47 2.70 -14.55
CA ASP A 111 18.81 2.51 -14.02
C ASP A 111 19.01 1.09 -13.46
N ASP A 112 17.99 0.53 -12.78
CA ASP A 112 18.01 -0.86 -12.28
C ASP A 112 16.79 -1.68 -12.74
N PRO A 113 16.91 -2.42 -13.86
CA PRO A 113 15.80 -3.19 -14.43
C PRO A 113 15.31 -4.35 -13.55
N ILE A 114 16.12 -4.82 -12.59
CA ILE A 114 15.71 -5.84 -11.63
C ILE A 114 14.56 -5.32 -10.74
N PHE A 115 14.62 -4.05 -10.30
CA PHE A 115 13.56 -3.44 -9.52
C PHE A 115 12.29 -3.18 -10.33
N ALA A 116 12.41 -3.02 -11.65
CA ALA A 116 11.27 -2.87 -12.56
C ALA A 116 10.46 -4.18 -12.69
N ILE A 117 11.12 -5.34 -12.64
CA ILE A 117 10.46 -6.65 -12.74
C ILE A 117 9.75 -7.02 -11.44
N PHE A 118 10.38 -6.77 -10.29
CA PHE A 118 9.82 -7.17 -8.99
C PHE A 118 8.82 -6.19 -8.39
N ARG A 119 8.56 -5.04 -9.06
CA ARG A 119 7.56 -4.01 -8.74
C ARG A 119 7.23 -3.96 -7.24
N PHE A 120 7.98 -3.14 -6.50
CA PHE A 120 8.00 -3.07 -5.03
C PHE A 120 6.71 -3.54 -4.34
N LEU A 121 6.85 -4.47 -3.39
CA LEU A 121 5.80 -4.88 -2.45
C LEU A 121 5.34 -3.64 -1.66
N ASP A 122 4.39 -2.90 -2.21
CA ASP A 122 3.81 -1.69 -1.67
C ASP A 122 2.36 -1.93 -1.21
N PHE A 123 1.74 -0.92 -0.58
CA PHE A 123 0.36 -1.05 -0.10
C PHE A 123 -0.61 -1.29 -1.23
N THR A 124 -0.33 -0.78 -2.43
CA THR A 124 -1.15 -1.01 -3.62
C THR A 124 -1.21 -2.49 -3.95
N PHE A 125 -0.06 -3.16 -4.02
CA PHE A 125 0.02 -4.60 -4.26
C PHE A 125 -0.73 -5.39 -3.19
N ILE A 126 -0.52 -5.05 -1.91
CA ILE A 126 -1.16 -5.75 -0.79
C ILE A 126 -2.69 -5.62 -0.87
N VAL A 127 -3.21 -4.42 -1.11
CA VAL A 127 -4.65 -4.19 -1.20
C VAL A 127 -5.25 -4.83 -2.47
N GLN A 128 -4.59 -4.72 -3.61
CA GLN A 128 -5.12 -5.22 -4.88
C GLN A 128 -5.11 -6.75 -4.98
N ILE A 129 -4.06 -7.40 -4.48
CA ILE A 129 -3.85 -8.83 -4.68
C ILE A 129 -4.14 -9.62 -3.41
N VAL A 130 -3.50 -9.27 -2.29
CA VAL A 130 -3.62 -10.05 -1.05
C VAL A 130 -5.01 -9.86 -0.45
N LEU A 131 -5.45 -8.61 -0.28
CA LEU A 131 -6.72 -8.31 0.37
C LEU A 131 -7.92 -8.75 -0.47
N SER A 132 -7.82 -8.69 -1.80
CA SER A 132 -8.88 -9.19 -2.69
C SER A 132 -9.02 -10.71 -2.61
N LEU A 133 -7.90 -11.44 -2.56
CA LEU A 133 -7.90 -12.90 -2.37
C LEU A 133 -8.51 -13.29 -1.02
N LEU A 134 -8.14 -12.57 0.05
CA LEU A 134 -8.72 -12.77 1.37
C LEU A 134 -10.22 -12.47 1.38
N ALA A 135 -10.64 -11.36 0.78
CA ALA A 135 -12.06 -11.01 0.69
C ALA A 135 -12.87 -12.12 0.00
N LEU A 136 -12.36 -12.68 -1.09
CA LEU A 136 -12.98 -13.81 -1.78
C LEU A 136 -13.07 -15.05 -0.87
N LEU A 137 -11.98 -15.41 -0.20
CA LEU A 137 -11.95 -16.57 0.71
C LEU A 137 -12.94 -16.43 1.87
N PHE A 138 -12.97 -15.27 2.53
CA PHE A 138 -13.87 -15.03 3.66
C PHE A 138 -15.35 -14.97 3.23
N THR A 139 -15.64 -14.35 2.08
CA THR A 139 -17.02 -14.30 1.58
C THR A 139 -17.50 -15.67 1.11
N TYR A 140 -16.63 -16.47 0.49
CA TYR A 140 -16.93 -17.85 0.12
C TYR A 140 -17.25 -18.70 1.35
N ASP A 141 -16.39 -18.67 2.37
CA ASP A 141 -16.59 -19.40 3.63
C ASP A 141 -17.86 -18.94 4.36
N ALA A 142 -18.14 -17.63 4.37
CA ALA A 142 -19.35 -17.10 5.00
C ALA A 142 -20.62 -17.65 4.33
N ILE A 143 -20.66 -17.75 2.99
CA ILE A 143 -21.83 -18.22 2.25
C ILE A 143 -21.93 -19.76 2.28
N ASN A 144 -20.88 -20.46 1.87
CA ASN A 144 -20.90 -21.91 1.73
C ASN A 144 -20.80 -22.62 3.08
N GLY A 145 -20.06 -22.09 4.04
CA GLY A 145 -19.99 -22.65 5.39
C GLY A 145 -21.36 -22.72 6.05
N GLU A 146 -22.20 -21.70 5.92
CA GLU A 146 -23.57 -21.74 6.44
C GLU A 146 -24.52 -22.63 5.65
N ARG A 147 -24.27 -22.78 4.35
CA ARG A 147 -25.04 -23.68 3.50
C ARG A 147 -24.79 -25.13 3.87
N GLU A 148 -23.53 -25.50 4.13
CA GLU A 148 -23.10 -26.82 4.57
C GLU A 148 -23.55 -27.13 6.00
N SER A 149 -23.44 -26.15 6.90
CA SER A 149 -23.85 -26.28 8.31
C SER A 149 -25.38 -26.34 8.50
N GLY A 150 -26.16 -26.14 7.43
CA GLY A 150 -27.63 -26.07 7.49
C GLY A 150 -28.18 -24.81 8.18
N THR A 151 -27.31 -23.93 8.70
CA THR A 151 -27.70 -22.70 9.40
C THR A 151 -28.50 -21.76 8.50
N LEU A 152 -28.19 -21.74 7.20
CA LEU A 152 -28.95 -20.96 6.21
C LEU A 152 -30.43 -21.37 6.18
N LYS A 153 -30.72 -22.68 6.23
CA LYS A 153 -32.10 -23.19 6.22
C LYS A 153 -32.84 -22.82 7.51
N LEU A 154 -32.14 -22.85 8.64
CA LEU A 154 -32.68 -22.54 9.97
C LEU A 154 -32.93 -21.03 10.18
N VAL A 155 -32.15 -20.16 9.53
CA VAL A 155 -32.41 -18.71 9.51
C VAL A 155 -33.67 -18.40 8.69
N PHE A 156 -33.85 -19.05 7.54
CA PHE A 156 -35.03 -18.84 6.69
C PHE A 156 -36.30 -19.57 7.13
N SER A 157 -36.23 -20.47 8.12
CA SER A 157 -37.44 -20.98 8.78
C SER A 157 -38.07 -19.94 9.72
N ASN A 158 -37.37 -18.85 10.02
CA ASN A 158 -37.89 -17.69 10.73
C ASN A 158 -38.34 -16.59 9.75
N ALA A 159 -39.24 -15.70 10.18
CA ALA A 159 -39.76 -14.58 9.40
C ALA A 159 -38.73 -13.44 9.22
N ILE A 160 -37.57 -13.73 8.61
CA ILE A 160 -36.51 -12.75 8.34
C ILE A 160 -36.54 -12.39 6.85
N PRO A 161 -36.67 -11.10 6.48
CA PRO A 161 -36.64 -10.69 5.09
C PRO A 161 -35.26 -10.95 4.46
N ARG A 162 -35.24 -11.50 3.24
CA ARG A 162 -34.00 -11.87 2.53
C ARG A 162 -33.04 -10.69 2.36
N VAL A 163 -33.57 -9.48 2.12
CA VAL A 163 -32.78 -8.25 1.95
C VAL A 163 -32.01 -7.90 3.22
N HIS A 164 -32.63 -8.04 4.40
CA HIS A 164 -31.94 -7.77 5.68
C HIS A 164 -30.84 -8.78 5.96
N TYR A 165 -31.05 -10.05 5.59
CA TYR A 165 -30.03 -11.08 5.74
C TYR A 165 -28.82 -10.82 4.82
N THR A 166 -29.04 -10.54 3.53
CA THR A 166 -27.94 -10.31 2.58
C THR A 166 -27.15 -9.04 2.90
N THR A 167 -27.83 -7.94 3.25
CA THR A 167 -27.18 -6.67 3.61
C THR A 167 -26.38 -6.77 4.90
N ALA A 168 -26.93 -7.42 5.94
CA ALA A 168 -26.20 -7.66 7.18
C ALA A 168 -24.96 -8.54 6.95
N LYS A 169 -25.06 -9.53 6.05
CA LYS A 169 -23.94 -10.40 5.70
C LYS A 169 -22.84 -9.65 4.98
N PHE A 170 -23.20 -8.82 3.99
CA PHE A 170 -22.25 -7.95 3.30
C PHE A 170 -21.54 -7.01 4.28
N ILE A 171 -22.28 -6.30 5.13
CA ILE A 171 -21.71 -5.36 6.11
C ILE A 171 -20.86 -6.11 7.14
N GLY A 172 -21.30 -7.27 7.62
CA GLY A 172 -20.56 -8.09 8.58
C GLY A 172 -19.21 -8.55 8.01
N SER A 173 -19.19 -9.06 6.78
CA SER A 173 -17.95 -9.47 6.11
C SER A 173 -17.04 -8.27 5.80
N TRP A 174 -17.60 -7.15 5.36
CA TRP A 174 -16.84 -5.93 5.09
C TRP A 174 -16.18 -5.37 6.36
N LEU A 175 -16.94 -5.20 7.44
CA LEU A 175 -16.41 -4.76 8.73
C LEU A 175 -15.43 -5.76 9.32
N GLY A 176 -15.68 -7.07 9.14
CA GLY A 176 -14.79 -8.13 9.60
C GLY A 176 -13.41 -8.11 8.92
N LEU A 177 -13.29 -7.52 7.74
CA LEU A 177 -12.01 -7.34 7.05
C LEU A 177 -11.39 -5.97 7.33
N VAL A 178 -12.19 -4.90 7.29
CA VAL A 178 -11.69 -3.53 7.43
C VAL A 178 -11.23 -3.23 8.86
N ILE A 179 -12.04 -3.57 9.87
CA ILE A 179 -11.73 -3.22 11.27
C ILE A 179 -10.38 -3.79 11.70
N PRO A 180 -10.09 -5.09 11.46
CA PRO A 180 -8.81 -5.63 11.84
C PRO A 180 -7.66 -5.00 11.08
N LEU A 181 -7.83 -4.71 9.78
CA LEU A 181 -6.79 -4.12 8.95
C LEU A 181 -6.40 -2.69 9.39
N LEU A 182 -7.23 -2.00 10.18
CA LEU A 182 -6.83 -0.74 10.81
C LEU A 182 -5.69 -0.92 11.82
N LEU A 183 -5.58 -2.08 12.48
CA LEU A 183 -4.49 -2.36 13.43
C LEU A 183 -3.10 -2.35 12.76
N PRO A 184 -2.82 -3.13 11.70
CA PRO A 184 -1.52 -3.07 11.04
C PRO A 184 -1.25 -1.70 10.41
N VAL A 185 -2.27 -1.01 9.90
CA VAL A 185 -2.10 0.37 9.41
C VAL A 185 -1.66 1.31 10.55
N ALA A 186 -2.29 1.21 11.73
CA ALA A 186 -1.88 1.98 12.90
C ALA A 186 -0.46 1.62 13.37
N LEU A 187 -0.08 0.33 13.32
CA LEU A 187 1.29 -0.10 13.61
C LEU A 187 2.30 0.47 12.60
N CYS A 188 1.96 0.53 11.32
CA CYS A 188 2.80 1.13 10.30
C CYS A 188 2.98 2.64 10.54
N ALA A 189 1.90 3.35 10.93
CA ALA A 189 1.98 4.75 11.32
C ALA A 189 2.85 4.98 12.57
N LEU A 190 2.74 4.09 13.57
CA LEU A 190 3.62 4.12 14.74
C LEU A 190 5.08 3.92 14.34
N LEU A 191 5.35 3.00 13.41
CA LEU A 191 6.69 2.74 12.90
C LEU A 191 7.29 3.99 12.24
N LEU A 192 6.51 4.77 11.49
CA LEU A 192 6.97 6.06 10.95
C LEU A 192 7.36 7.05 12.04
N LEU A 193 6.52 7.20 13.06
CA LEU A 193 6.81 8.09 14.20
C LEU A 193 8.10 7.68 14.93
N LEU A 194 8.40 6.37 15.01
CA LEU A 194 9.64 5.89 15.62
C LEU A 194 10.89 6.18 14.78
N TYR A 195 10.75 6.28 13.45
CA TYR A 195 11.87 6.54 12.54
C TYR A 195 12.07 8.03 12.23
N ASP A 196 11.30 8.92 12.86
CA ASP A 196 11.28 10.38 12.62
C ASP A 196 11.15 10.72 11.12
N VAL A 197 10.22 10.04 10.43
CA VAL A 197 9.90 10.28 9.01
C VAL A 197 8.51 10.87 8.84
#